data_AF-H8YFC8-F1
#
_entry.id   AF-H8YFC8-F1
#
_cell.length_a   1.000
_cell.length_b   1.000
_cell.length_c   1.000
_cell.angle_alpha   90.00
_cell.angle_beta   90.00
_cell.angle_gamma   90.00
#
_symmetry.space_group_name_H-M   'P 1'
#
loop_
_entity.id
_entity.type
_entity.pdbx_description
1 polymer ?
#
loop_
_entity_poly.entity_id
_entity_poly.type
_entity_poly.pdbx_seq_one_letter_code
_entity_poly.pdbx_strand_id
1 'polypeptide(L)'
;SVTSADSLMGGGGSLRRRTKRQDSHDSVASAASLKKKQEVEGKLIETEKSQTGGVEFAVYKHYIKSVGIFLSVATLVLNFVFQAFQIGSNLWLTQWANDQNVANDTGLRDMYLGVYGAFGFGQVFSYIGSVVIVYLGALIGTRKIFIQLFGNILHAPQAFFDIKPRARILDRLANDIYKLDVVLPELIRVFNSQVFRVLATIVVISLSTPIFLAVIVPIAFLYYFAQRFYVATSRQLMRLESVSRSPIYSHFSETVTGASAIRAYNVGDP
;
A
#
# COMPACT_ATOMS: atom_id res chain seq x y z
N SER A 1 74.78 13.90 -60.23
CA SER A 1 74.11 12.60 -60.02
C SER A 1 73.27 12.71 -58.76
N VAL A 2 71.95 12.90 -58.79
CA VAL A 2 70.86 12.09 -59.40
C VAL A 2 70.53 10.85 -58.55
N THR A 3 69.28 10.80 -58.03
CA THR A 3 68.53 9.66 -57.42
C THR A 3 69.11 9.03 -56.13
N SER A 4 68.37 8.51 -55.14
CA SER A 4 66.92 8.36 -54.85
C SER A 4 66.76 7.88 -53.37
N ALA A 5 65.60 7.78 -52.69
CA ALA A 5 64.17 8.02 -52.98
C ALA A 5 63.42 8.39 -51.66
N ASP A 6 62.12 8.71 -51.74
CA ASP A 6 61.19 8.83 -50.60
C ASP A 6 60.91 7.51 -49.86
N SER A 7 60.67 7.58 -48.55
CA SER A 7 59.44 7.06 -47.89
C SER A 7 59.48 7.19 -46.35
N LEU A 8 58.30 7.11 -45.72
CA LEU A 8 58.06 6.96 -44.27
C LEU A 8 58.17 8.19 -43.35
N MET A 9 57.36 9.23 -43.61
CA MET A 9 56.80 10.06 -42.52
C MET A 9 55.29 10.33 -42.72
N GLY A 10 54.45 9.53 -42.06
CA GLY A 10 53.00 9.73 -42.03
C GLY A 10 52.33 8.93 -40.91
N GLY A 11 52.08 9.55 -39.75
CA GLY A 11 51.46 8.82 -38.62
C GLY A 11 51.33 9.52 -37.25
N GLY A 12 51.64 10.82 -37.11
CA GLY A 12 51.68 11.47 -35.78
C GLY A 12 50.37 12.14 -35.29
N GLY A 13 49.42 12.42 -36.18
CA GLY A 13 48.32 13.37 -35.89
C GLY A 13 47.14 12.84 -35.06
N SER A 14 46.88 11.53 -35.06
CA SER A 14 45.67 10.96 -34.47
C SER A 14 45.75 10.78 -32.94
N LEU A 15 46.92 10.38 -32.42
CA LEU A 15 47.12 10.08 -30.99
C LEU A 15 46.99 11.34 -30.12
N ARG A 16 47.64 12.45 -30.52
CA ARG A 16 47.64 13.72 -29.77
C ARG A 16 46.27 14.41 -29.74
N ARG A 17 45.38 14.12 -30.70
CA ARG A 17 43.98 14.60 -30.69
C ARG A 17 43.06 13.72 -29.84
N ARG A 18 43.44 12.45 -29.62
CA ARG A 18 42.71 11.49 -28.77
C ARG A 18 42.97 11.74 -27.30
N THR A 19 44.22 11.92 -26.87
CA THR A 19 44.55 12.28 -25.47
C THR A 19 43.90 13.59 -25.04
N LYS A 20 44.02 14.66 -25.84
CA LYS A 20 43.39 15.96 -25.51
C LYS A 20 41.85 15.89 -25.41
N ARG A 21 41.19 14.92 -26.07
CA ARG A 21 39.76 14.62 -25.85
C ARG A 21 39.53 13.82 -24.57
N GLN A 22 40.36 12.80 -24.30
CA GLN A 22 40.33 12.01 -23.07
C GLN A 22 40.41 12.93 -21.83
N ASP A 23 41.44 13.78 -21.75
CA ASP A 23 41.64 14.75 -20.65
C ASP A 23 40.44 15.70 -20.48
N SER A 24 39.79 16.09 -21.58
CA SER A 24 38.58 16.94 -21.53
C SER A 24 37.35 16.18 -21.01
N HIS A 25 37.21 14.89 -21.31
CA HIS A 25 36.13 14.08 -20.77
C HIS A 25 36.33 13.79 -19.27
N ASP A 26 37.57 13.48 -18.86
CA ASP A 26 37.89 13.19 -17.46
C ASP A 26 37.80 14.44 -16.57
N SER A 27 38.20 15.62 -17.08
CA SER A 27 38.00 16.90 -16.38
C SER A 27 36.53 17.30 -16.27
N VAL A 28 35.70 17.06 -17.29
CA VAL A 28 34.24 17.31 -17.22
C VAL A 28 33.54 16.31 -16.29
N ALA A 29 33.93 15.03 -16.31
CA ALA A 29 33.43 14.04 -15.35
C ALA A 29 33.82 14.39 -13.91
N SER A 30 35.07 14.80 -13.69
CA SER A 30 35.57 15.27 -12.40
C SER A 30 34.81 16.51 -11.92
N ALA A 31 34.67 17.54 -12.77
CA ALA A 31 33.91 18.76 -12.46
C ALA A 31 32.43 18.47 -12.17
N ALA A 32 31.79 17.58 -12.93
CA ALA A 32 30.41 17.14 -12.67
C ALA A 32 30.31 16.36 -11.33
N SER A 33 31.29 15.52 -11.01
CA SER A 33 31.34 14.81 -9.72
C SER A 33 31.56 15.74 -8.53
N LEU A 34 32.42 16.76 -8.67
CA LEU A 34 32.68 17.78 -7.66
C LEU A 34 31.45 18.67 -7.44
N LYS A 35 30.79 19.10 -8.53
CA LYS A 35 29.55 19.87 -8.46
C LYS A 35 28.43 19.06 -7.80
N LYS A 36 28.30 17.77 -8.13
CA LYS A 36 27.36 16.84 -7.48
C LYS A 36 27.71 16.57 -6.01
N LYS A 37 28.99 16.60 -5.64
CA LYS A 37 29.45 16.46 -4.25
C LYS A 37 29.14 17.72 -3.42
N GLN A 38 29.40 18.92 -3.96
CA GLN A 38 28.99 20.19 -3.34
C GLN A 38 27.46 20.33 -3.22
N GLU A 39 26.69 19.87 -4.22
CA GLU A 39 25.22 19.89 -4.14
C GLU A 39 24.65 18.93 -3.08
N VAL A 40 25.44 17.93 -2.67
CA VAL A 40 25.13 17.00 -1.57
C VAL A 40 25.62 17.57 -0.23
N GLU A 41 26.82 18.16 -0.15
CA GLU A 41 27.34 18.81 1.07
C GLU A 41 26.54 20.05 1.47
N GLY A 42 25.94 20.77 0.52
CA GLY A 42 25.06 21.91 0.79
C GLY A 42 23.62 21.55 1.19
N LYS A 43 23.19 20.28 1.05
CA LYS A 43 21.84 19.82 1.40
C LYS A 43 21.83 19.16 2.78
N LEU A 44 21.70 19.99 3.82
CA LEU A 44 21.45 19.55 5.21
C LEU A 44 20.19 18.66 5.33
N ILE A 45 19.22 18.82 4.44
CA ILE A 45 17.98 18.05 4.40
C ILE A 45 18.17 16.78 3.55
N GLU A 46 18.26 15.62 4.20
CA GLU A 46 18.28 14.33 3.49
C GLU A 46 16.92 14.10 2.77
N THR A 47 16.97 13.80 1.47
CA THR A 47 15.79 13.39 0.70
C THR A 47 15.29 12.03 1.16
N GLU A 48 13.97 11.84 1.18
CA GLU A 48 13.37 10.65 1.77
C GLU A 48 13.57 9.41 0.87
N LYS A 49 14.29 8.42 1.40
CA LYS A 49 14.53 7.15 0.72
C LYS A 49 13.27 6.28 0.79
N SER A 50 12.41 6.41 -0.22
CA SER A 50 11.32 5.48 -0.47
C SER A 50 11.88 4.06 -0.66
N GLN A 51 11.53 3.14 0.24
CA GLN A 51 11.87 1.71 0.13
C GLN A 51 11.27 1.14 -1.16
N THR A 52 12.07 0.40 -1.94
CA THR A 52 11.67 -0.12 -3.25
C THR A 52 11.50 -1.63 -3.19
N GLY A 53 10.26 -2.11 -3.27
CA GLY A 53 9.96 -3.55 -3.27
C GLY A 53 8.57 -3.92 -2.74
N GLY A 54 8.43 -5.18 -2.35
CA GLY A 54 7.31 -5.65 -1.53
C GLY A 54 7.49 -5.27 -0.07
N VAL A 55 6.40 -5.29 0.71
CA VAL A 55 6.47 -5.06 2.17
C VAL A 55 6.92 -6.35 2.85
N GLU A 56 7.91 -6.25 3.75
CA GLU A 56 8.44 -7.40 4.48
C GLU A 56 7.41 -7.99 5.45
N PHE A 57 7.34 -9.32 5.55
CA PHE A 57 6.40 -10.01 6.45
C PHE A 57 6.58 -9.62 7.92
N ALA A 58 7.79 -9.22 8.32
CA ALA A 58 8.09 -8.69 9.65
C ALA A 58 7.22 -7.48 10.02
N VAL A 59 6.88 -6.61 9.06
CA VAL A 59 6.04 -5.42 9.29
C VAL A 59 4.60 -5.81 9.63
N TYR A 60 4.02 -6.76 8.89
CA TYR A 60 2.69 -7.30 9.18
C TYR A 60 2.66 -7.99 10.54
N LYS A 61 3.67 -8.80 10.86
CA LYS A 61 3.82 -9.47 12.16
C LYS A 61 3.94 -8.46 13.31
N HIS A 62 4.65 -7.35 13.10
CA HIS A 62 4.76 -6.27 14.09
C HIS A 62 3.40 -5.62 14.36
N TYR A 63 2.65 -5.25 13.32
CA TYR A 63 1.32 -4.65 13.47
C TYR A 63 0.34 -5.58 14.22
N ILE A 64 0.26 -6.86 13.82
CA ILE A 64 -0.58 -7.88 14.48
C ILE A 64 -0.18 -8.05 15.96
N LYS A 65 1.12 -8.03 16.28
CA LYS A 65 1.60 -8.10 17.67
C LYS A 65 1.22 -6.85 18.49
N SER A 66 1.25 -5.66 17.89
CA SER A 66 0.85 -4.41 18.53
C SER A 66 -0.65 -4.36 18.84
N VAL A 67 -1.49 -4.72 17.86
CA VAL A 67 -2.94 -4.91 18.03
C VAL A 67 -3.23 -5.92 19.14
N GLY A 68 -2.55 -7.06 19.08
CA GLY A 68 -2.64 -8.14 20.07
C GLY A 68 -3.28 -9.39 19.46
N ILE A 69 -2.56 -10.51 19.57
CA ILE A 69 -2.89 -11.79 18.91
C ILE A 69 -4.32 -12.24 19.24
N PHE A 70 -4.76 -12.08 20.50
CA PHE A 70 -6.12 -12.44 20.92
C PHE A 70 -7.22 -11.68 20.14
N LEU A 71 -7.09 -10.37 19.97
CA LEU A 71 -8.06 -9.56 19.23
C LEU A 71 -8.04 -9.87 17.72
N SER A 72 -6.86 -10.13 17.16
CA SER A 72 -6.72 -10.56 15.77
C SER A 72 -7.36 -11.94 15.52
N VAL A 73 -7.19 -12.90 16.43
CA VAL A 73 -7.86 -14.21 16.34
C VAL A 73 -9.36 -14.08 16.53
N ALA A 74 -9.83 -13.29 17.50
CA ALA A 74 -11.26 -13.02 17.72
C ALA A 74 -11.92 -12.40 16.47
N THR A 75 -11.23 -11.48 15.78
CA THR A 75 -11.67 -10.94 14.48
C THR A 75 -11.87 -12.03 13.43
N LEU A 76 -10.91 -12.94 13.29
CA LEU A 76 -10.98 -14.04 12.31
C LEU A 76 -12.13 -14.99 12.64
N VAL A 77 -12.30 -15.35 13.91
CA VAL A 77 -13.40 -16.22 14.39
C VAL A 77 -14.76 -15.57 14.13
N LEU A 78 -14.95 -14.28 14.47
CA LEU A 78 -16.23 -13.61 14.23
C LEU A 78 -16.56 -13.42 12.74
N ASN A 79 -15.56 -13.20 11.87
CA ASN A 79 -15.79 -13.20 10.42
C ASN A 79 -16.18 -14.59 9.91
N PHE A 80 -15.55 -15.66 10.41
CA PHE A 80 -15.93 -17.03 10.08
C PHE A 80 -17.36 -17.36 10.55
N VAL A 81 -17.73 -16.98 11.78
CA VAL A 81 -19.08 -17.18 12.32
C VAL A 81 -20.13 -16.36 11.54
N PHE A 82 -19.85 -15.11 11.20
CA PHE A 82 -20.69 -14.31 10.30
C PHE A 82 -20.90 -15.02 8.95
N GLN A 83 -19.83 -15.53 8.35
CA GLN A 83 -19.90 -16.23 7.07
C GLN A 83 -20.67 -17.56 7.18
N ALA A 84 -20.52 -18.28 8.29
CA ALA A 84 -21.26 -19.51 8.58
C ALA A 84 -22.76 -19.25 8.74
N PHE A 85 -23.16 -18.21 9.49
CA PHE A 85 -24.57 -17.80 9.58
C PHE A 85 -25.13 -17.36 8.22
N GLN A 86 -24.34 -16.65 7.40
CA GLN A 86 -24.76 -16.27 6.06
C GLN A 86 -24.99 -17.51 5.16
N ILE A 87 -24.08 -18.50 5.16
CA ILE A 87 -24.27 -19.75 4.40
C ILE A 87 -25.49 -20.52 4.93
N GLY A 88 -25.58 -20.71 6.25
CA GLY A 88 -26.68 -21.42 6.90
C GLY A 88 -28.04 -20.82 6.56
N SER A 89 -28.15 -19.49 6.59
CA SER A 89 -29.36 -18.75 6.17
C SER A 89 -29.75 -19.04 4.72
N ASN A 90 -28.79 -19.03 3.79
CA ASN A 90 -29.06 -19.33 2.38
C ASN A 90 -29.44 -20.80 2.14
N LEU A 91 -28.80 -21.75 2.84
CA LEU A 91 -29.15 -23.17 2.75
C LEU A 91 -30.54 -23.43 3.35
N TRP A 92 -30.87 -22.79 4.48
CA TRP A 92 -32.19 -22.86 5.11
C TRP A 92 -33.29 -22.29 4.19
N LEU A 93 -33.04 -21.15 3.54
CA LEU A 93 -33.93 -20.57 2.55
C LEU A 93 -34.12 -21.51 1.34
N THR A 94 -33.05 -22.20 0.91
CA THR A 94 -33.12 -23.20 -0.18
C THR A 94 -33.96 -24.41 0.23
N GLN A 95 -33.85 -24.89 1.47
CA GLN A 95 -34.68 -25.98 1.98
C GLN A 95 -36.16 -25.55 2.10
N TRP A 96 -36.43 -24.37 2.67
CA TRP A 96 -37.77 -23.80 2.78
C TRP A 96 -38.44 -23.65 1.40
N ALA A 97 -37.71 -23.17 0.39
CA ALA A 97 -38.22 -23.01 -0.97
C ALA A 97 -38.59 -24.33 -1.69
N ASN A 98 -38.02 -25.47 -1.25
CA ASN A 98 -38.27 -26.78 -1.84
C ASN A 98 -39.36 -27.59 -1.11
N ASP A 99 -39.82 -27.15 0.07
CA ASP A 99 -40.77 -27.89 0.91
C ASP A 99 -42.22 -27.51 0.59
N GLN A 100 -42.90 -28.35 -0.21
CA GLN A 100 -44.29 -28.12 -0.64
C GLN A 100 -45.30 -28.12 0.52
N ASN A 101 -44.97 -28.71 1.68
CA ASN A 101 -45.90 -28.80 2.81
C ASN A 101 -46.13 -27.44 3.49
N VAL A 102 -45.18 -26.52 3.37
CA VAL A 102 -45.21 -25.19 4.00
C VAL A 102 -46.29 -24.27 3.42
N ALA A 103 -46.84 -24.62 2.24
CA ALA A 103 -47.99 -23.92 1.66
C ALA A 103 -49.30 -24.20 2.41
N ASN A 104 -49.44 -25.37 3.04
CA ASN A 104 -50.66 -25.82 3.71
C ASN A 104 -50.58 -25.78 5.25
N ASP A 105 -49.37 -25.84 5.83
CA ASP A 105 -49.16 -25.81 7.28
C ASP A 105 -48.55 -24.46 7.72
N THR A 106 -49.36 -23.67 8.42
CA THR A 106 -48.95 -22.37 8.99
C THR A 106 -47.94 -22.51 10.13
N GLY A 107 -47.96 -23.60 10.90
CA GLY A 107 -47.00 -23.85 11.97
C GLY A 107 -45.60 -24.14 11.44
N LEU A 108 -45.49 -24.94 10.37
CA LEU A 108 -44.22 -25.17 9.68
C LEU A 108 -43.67 -23.87 9.07
N ARG A 109 -44.51 -23.06 8.43
CA ARG A 109 -44.10 -21.75 7.88
C ARG A 109 -43.53 -20.82 8.94
N ASP A 110 -44.20 -20.71 10.08
CA ASP A 110 -43.80 -19.80 11.15
C ASP A 110 -42.51 -20.32 11.84
N MET A 111 -42.28 -21.64 11.89
CA MET A 111 -41.00 -22.25 12.27
C MET A 111 -39.86 -21.90 11.29
N TYR A 112 -40.06 -22.10 9.97
CA TYR A 112 -39.06 -21.76 8.95
C TYR A 112 -38.67 -20.28 9.01
N LEU A 113 -39.67 -19.39 9.18
CA LEU A 113 -39.48 -17.95 9.33
C LEU A 113 -38.74 -17.58 10.64
N GLY A 114 -39.08 -18.22 11.76
CA GLY A 114 -38.42 -18.01 13.05
C GLY A 114 -36.94 -18.40 13.04
N VAL A 115 -36.61 -19.55 12.45
CA VAL A 115 -35.21 -20.01 12.29
C VAL A 115 -34.43 -19.11 11.34
N TYR A 116 -35.03 -18.68 10.22
CA TYR A 116 -34.43 -17.70 9.31
C TYR A 116 -34.15 -16.36 10.00
N GLY A 117 -35.10 -15.87 10.82
CA GLY A 117 -34.92 -14.68 11.65
C GLY A 117 -33.77 -14.84 12.65
N ALA A 118 -33.66 -15.99 13.33
CA ALA A 118 -32.57 -16.28 14.25
C ALA A 118 -31.19 -16.28 13.56
N PHE A 119 -31.09 -16.83 12.34
CA PHE A 119 -29.87 -16.73 11.52
C PHE A 119 -29.53 -15.26 11.21
N GLY A 120 -30.53 -14.44 10.84
CA GLY A 120 -30.34 -13.00 10.61
C GLY A 120 -29.83 -12.24 11.84
N PHE A 121 -30.42 -12.47 13.01
CA PHE A 121 -29.95 -11.85 14.27
C PHE A 121 -28.53 -12.30 14.63
N GLY A 122 -28.22 -13.60 14.50
CA GLY A 122 -26.87 -14.14 14.73
C GLY A 122 -25.84 -13.53 13.77
N GLN A 123 -26.21 -13.34 12.50
CA GLN A 123 -25.37 -12.67 11.50
C GLN A 123 -25.11 -11.20 11.86
N VAL A 124 -26.15 -10.43 12.21
CA VAL A 124 -26.02 -9.01 12.60
C VAL A 124 -25.15 -8.85 13.84
N PHE A 125 -25.38 -9.66 14.88
CA PHE A 125 -24.58 -9.61 16.11
C PHE A 125 -23.10 -9.95 15.85
N SER A 126 -22.84 -10.98 15.04
CA SER A 126 -21.47 -11.37 14.66
C SER A 126 -20.78 -10.29 13.82
N TYR A 127 -21.52 -9.62 12.93
CA TYR A 127 -21.01 -8.50 12.13
C TYR A 127 -20.61 -7.32 13.01
N ILE A 128 -21.51 -6.88 13.90
CA ILE A 128 -21.24 -5.77 14.83
C ILE A 128 -20.05 -6.11 15.74
N GLY A 129 -20.01 -7.33 16.30
CA GLY A 129 -18.88 -7.80 17.11
C GLY A 129 -17.56 -7.78 16.34
N SER A 130 -17.55 -8.28 15.09
CA SER A 130 -16.37 -8.24 14.21
C SER A 130 -15.89 -6.80 13.98
N VAL A 131 -16.80 -5.88 13.63
CA VAL A 131 -16.48 -4.46 13.42
C VAL A 131 -15.88 -3.85 14.69
N VAL A 132 -16.55 -4.00 15.83
CA VAL A 132 -16.12 -3.42 17.12
C VAL A 132 -14.74 -3.95 17.53
N ILE A 133 -14.48 -5.27 17.42
CA ILE A 133 -13.18 -5.84 17.78
C ILE A 133 -12.05 -5.36 16.84
N VAL A 134 -12.30 -5.22 15.54
CA VAL A 134 -11.29 -4.68 14.59
C VAL A 134 -10.90 -3.26 14.97
N TYR A 135 -11.87 -2.37 15.16
CA TYR A 135 -11.58 -0.97 15.46
C TYR A 135 -11.00 -0.77 16.87
N LEU A 136 -11.46 -1.52 17.89
CA LEU A 136 -10.83 -1.50 19.21
C LEU A 136 -9.38 -2.03 19.16
N GLY A 137 -9.13 -3.12 18.42
CA GLY A 137 -7.80 -3.67 18.23
C GLY A 137 -6.86 -2.69 17.53
N ALA A 138 -7.34 -1.99 16.51
CA ALA A 138 -6.62 -0.93 15.83
C ALA A 138 -6.24 0.21 16.78
N LEU A 139 -7.21 0.79 17.50
CA LEU A 139 -6.96 1.87 18.46
C LEU A 139 -5.92 1.49 19.53
N ILE A 140 -6.00 0.26 20.05
CA ILE A 140 -5.01 -0.25 21.02
C ILE A 140 -3.63 -0.43 20.36
N GLY A 141 -3.59 -0.94 19.13
CA GLY A 141 -2.37 -1.19 18.37
C GLY A 141 -1.64 0.09 17.98
N THR A 142 -2.34 1.04 17.36
CA THR A 142 -1.76 2.32 16.95
C THR A 142 -1.38 3.16 18.16
N ARG A 143 -2.16 3.18 19.25
CA ARG A 143 -1.78 3.91 20.47
C ARG A 143 -0.43 3.45 21.02
N LYS A 144 -0.13 2.14 21.00
CA LYS A 144 1.20 1.63 21.39
C LYS A 144 2.29 2.10 20.43
N ILE A 145 2.05 2.01 19.12
CA ILE A 145 3.00 2.45 18.08
C ILE A 145 3.28 3.96 18.21
N PHE A 146 2.24 4.77 18.44
CA PHE A 146 2.32 6.21 18.65
C PHE A 146 3.17 6.55 19.89
N ILE A 147 2.88 5.94 21.04
CA ILE A 147 3.64 6.20 22.28
C ILE A 147 5.12 5.82 22.11
N GLN A 148 5.41 4.70 21.46
CA GLN A 148 6.79 4.28 21.16
C GLN A 148 7.49 5.23 20.18
N LEU A 149 6.82 5.62 19.09
CA LEU A 149 7.34 6.55 18.10
C LEU A 149 7.61 7.93 18.71
N PHE A 150 6.65 8.46 19.46
CA PHE A 150 6.75 9.76 20.12
C PHE A 150 7.85 9.75 21.20
N GLY A 151 7.92 8.71 22.03
CA GLY A 151 8.99 8.52 23.00
C GLY A 151 10.37 8.49 22.35
N ASN A 152 10.53 7.76 21.25
CA ASN A 152 11.79 7.69 20.50
C ASN A 152 12.18 9.02 19.85
N ILE A 153 11.20 9.82 19.39
CA ILE A 153 11.45 11.17 18.85
C ILE A 153 11.91 12.12 19.96
N LEU A 154 11.30 12.07 21.16
CA LEU A 154 11.71 12.93 22.29
C LEU A 154 13.12 12.64 22.81
N HIS A 155 13.64 11.43 22.62
CA HIS A 155 15.00 11.04 22.98
C HIS A 155 16.00 11.14 21.80
N ALA A 156 15.58 11.67 20.65
CA ALA A 156 16.47 11.84 19.51
C ALA A 156 17.49 12.96 19.75
N PRO A 157 18.76 12.81 19.31
CA PRO A 157 19.77 13.86 19.45
C PRO A 157 19.41 15.09 18.58
N GLN A 158 19.87 16.27 18.97
CA GLN A 158 19.60 17.54 18.25
C GLN A 158 19.85 17.43 16.72
N ALA A 159 20.95 16.78 16.33
CA ALA A 159 21.30 16.55 14.92
C ALA A 159 20.21 15.82 14.10
N PHE A 160 19.34 15.02 14.72
CA PHE A 160 18.19 14.43 14.04
C PHE A 160 17.20 15.50 13.57
N PHE A 161 16.94 16.52 14.38
CA PHE A 161 16.03 17.62 14.08
C PHE A 161 16.63 18.63 13.10
N ASP A 162 17.96 18.77 13.09
CA ASP A 162 18.67 19.61 12.11
C ASP A 162 18.68 18.98 10.70
N ILE A 163 18.80 17.64 10.62
CA ILE A 163 18.81 16.88 9.35
C ILE A 163 17.39 16.58 8.81
N LYS A 164 16.39 16.45 9.70
CA LYS A 164 15.01 16.09 9.35
C LYS A 164 14.08 17.29 9.57
N PRO A 165 13.51 17.89 8.50
CA PRO A 165 12.60 19.02 8.64
C PRO A 165 11.45 18.71 9.59
N ARG A 166 11.19 19.62 10.53
CA ARG A 166 10.07 19.56 11.48
C ARG A 166 8.72 19.20 10.84
N ALA A 167 8.47 19.68 9.63
CA ALA A 167 7.28 19.36 8.84
C ALA A 167 7.15 17.86 8.52
N ARG A 168 8.24 17.14 8.22
CA ARG A 168 8.23 15.70 7.93
C ARG A 168 7.95 14.86 9.18
N ILE A 169 8.41 15.32 10.35
CA ILE A 169 8.13 14.67 11.64
C ILE A 169 6.64 14.81 11.96
N LEU A 170 6.07 16.00 11.78
CA LEU A 170 4.64 16.26 11.94
C LEU A 170 3.79 15.47 10.94
N ASP A 171 4.17 15.45 9.66
CA ASP A 171 3.48 14.68 8.62
C ASP A 171 3.41 13.19 8.96
N ARG A 172 4.51 12.62 9.48
CA ARG A 172 4.55 11.22 9.93
C ARG A 172 3.72 10.96 11.19
N LEU A 173 3.69 11.89 12.14
CA LEU A 173 2.86 11.77 13.35
C LEU A 173 1.36 11.99 13.08
N ALA A 174 1.01 12.71 12.00
CA ALA A 174 -0.38 12.93 11.60
C ALA A 174 -0.86 11.91 10.56
N ASN A 175 -0.29 11.92 9.36
CA ASN A 175 -0.80 11.19 8.20
C ASN A 175 -0.51 9.68 8.25
N ASP A 176 0.65 9.24 8.75
CA ASP A 176 0.90 7.79 8.88
C ASP A 176 0.15 7.16 10.07
N ILE A 177 -0.04 7.91 11.16
CA ILE A 177 -0.89 7.48 12.29
C ILE A 177 -2.36 7.39 11.84
N TYR A 178 -2.87 8.40 11.12
CA TYR A 178 -4.21 8.35 10.51
C TYR A 178 -4.41 7.12 9.60
N LYS A 179 -3.40 6.77 8.79
CA LYS A 179 -3.44 5.53 7.98
C LYS A 179 -3.50 4.27 8.84
N LEU A 180 -2.80 4.22 9.97
CA LEU A 180 -2.82 3.07 10.89
C LEU A 180 -4.13 2.94 11.67
N ASP A 181 -4.77 4.06 12.02
CA ASP A 181 -6.02 4.12 12.79
C ASP A 181 -7.30 3.96 11.97
N VAL A 182 -7.34 4.51 10.74
CA VAL A 182 -8.57 4.59 9.93
C VAL A 182 -8.49 3.72 8.68
N VAL A 183 -7.41 3.86 7.89
CA VAL A 183 -7.31 3.23 6.57
C VAL A 183 -6.97 1.74 6.68
N LEU A 184 -5.96 1.39 7.46
CA LEU A 184 -5.47 0.02 7.58
C LEU A 184 -6.51 -0.95 8.20
N PRO A 185 -7.26 -0.59 9.26
CA PRO A 185 -8.27 -1.49 9.84
C PRO A 185 -9.44 -1.74 8.89
N GLU A 186 -9.86 -0.72 8.15
CA GLU A 186 -10.91 -0.85 7.14
C GLU A 186 -10.47 -1.75 5.98
N LEU A 187 -9.23 -1.58 5.50
CA LEU A 187 -8.65 -2.47 4.48
C LEU A 187 -8.55 -3.92 4.98
N ILE A 188 -8.13 -4.14 6.23
CA ILE A 188 -8.07 -5.48 6.84
C ILE A 188 -9.48 -6.09 6.95
N ARG A 189 -10.47 -5.30 7.39
CA ARG A 189 -11.87 -5.73 7.50
C ARG A 189 -12.41 -6.19 6.14
N VAL A 190 -12.32 -5.32 5.13
CA VAL A 190 -12.83 -5.60 3.78
C VAL A 190 -12.08 -6.79 3.15
N PHE A 191 -10.76 -6.84 3.27
CA PHE A 191 -9.96 -7.97 2.78
C PHE A 191 -10.40 -9.29 3.43
N ASN A 192 -10.54 -9.31 4.76
CA ASN A 192 -10.90 -10.50 5.51
C ASN A 192 -12.29 -11.02 5.12
N SER A 193 -13.30 -10.14 5.11
CA SER A 193 -14.66 -10.52 4.70
C SER A 193 -14.71 -11.00 3.24
N GLN A 194 -13.92 -10.41 2.33
CA GLN A 194 -13.86 -10.84 0.94
C GLN A 194 -13.17 -12.20 0.77
N VAL A 195 -12.09 -12.49 1.52
CA VAL A 195 -11.46 -13.82 1.53
C VAL A 195 -12.44 -14.89 2.02
N PHE A 196 -13.09 -14.66 3.16
CA PHE A 196 -14.09 -15.61 3.68
C PHE A 196 -15.28 -15.81 2.73
N ARG A 197 -15.78 -14.74 2.09
CA ARG A 197 -16.86 -14.81 1.10
C ARG A 197 -16.48 -15.59 -0.16
N VAL A 198 -15.26 -15.42 -0.68
CA VAL A 198 -14.77 -16.18 -1.83
C VAL A 198 -14.63 -17.67 -1.47
N LEU A 199 -14.00 -17.98 -0.33
CA LEU A 199 -13.88 -19.36 0.17
C LEU A 199 -15.25 -20.01 0.37
N ALA A 200 -16.19 -19.31 1.01
CA ALA A 200 -17.57 -19.76 1.19
C ALA A 200 -18.27 -20.07 -0.14
N THR A 201 -18.14 -19.17 -1.12
CA THR A 201 -18.75 -19.34 -2.45
C THR A 201 -18.18 -20.57 -3.16
N ILE A 202 -16.86 -20.77 -3.11
CA ILE A 202 -16.20 -21.96 -3.69
C ILE A 202 -16.70 -23.24 -3.00
N VAL A 203 -16.79 -23.26 -1.67
CA VAL A 203 -17.28 -24.43 -0.91
C VAL A 203 -18.73 -24.75 -1.26
N VAL A 204 -19.64 -23.77 -1.24
CA VAL A 204 -21.07 -23.97 -1.53
C VAL A 204 -21.27 -24.50 -2.96
N ILE A 205 -20.60 -23.92 -3.96
CA ILE A 205 -20.71 -24.40 -5.35
C ILE A 205 -20.10 -25.81 -5.49
N SER A 206 -18.97 -26.09 -4.82
CA SER A 206 -18.32 -27.41 -4.90
C SER A 206 -19.16 -28.53 -4.25
N LEU A 207 -19.91 -28.22 -3.18
CA LEU A 207 -20.86 -29.15 -2.57
C LEU A 207 -22.06 -29.45 -3.49
N SER A 208 -22.55 -28.44 -4.23
CA SER A 208 -23.65 -28.61 -5.18
C SER A 208 -23.21 -29.28 -6.48
N THR A 209 -22.00 -28.99 -6.97
CA THR A 209 -21.50 -29.45 -8.28
C THR A 209 -20.01 -29.78 -8.17
N PRO A 210 -19.62 -31.02 -7.78
CA PRO A 210 -18.22 -31.38 -7.53
C PRO A 210 -17.28 -31.19 -8.73
N ILE A 211 -17.79 -31.32 -9.96
CA ILE A 211 -17.00 -31.10 -11.19
C ILE A 211 -16.50 -29.65 -11.34
N PHE A 212 -17.10 -28.69 -10.63
CA PHE A 212 -16.64 -27.29 -10.57
C PHE A 212 -15.20 -27.15 -10.07
N LEU A 213 -14.71 -28.08 -9.24
CA LEU A 213 -13.32 -28.09 -8.77
C LEU A 213 -12.30 -28.25 -9.90
N ALA A 214 -12.65 -28.94 -11.00
CA ALA A 214 -11.77 -29.01 -12.17
C ALA A 214 -11.68 -27.67 -12.92
N VAL A 215 -12.75 -26.87 -12.88
CA VAL A 215 -12.86 -25.58 -13.59
C VAL A 215 -12.21 -24.44 -12.77
N ILE A 216 -12.30 -24.47 -11.44
CA ILE A 216 -11.73 -23.40 -10.60
C ILE A 216 -10.20 -23.38 -10.60
N VAL A 217 -9.52 -24.51 -10.82
CA VAL A 217 -8.05 -24.60 -10.86
C VAL A 217 -7.42 -23.74 -11.98
N PRO A 218 -7.78 -23.88 -13.27
CA PRO A 218 -7.25 -23.01 -14.32
C PRO A 218 -7.64 -21.54 -14.15
N ILE A 219 -8.84 -21.25 -13.61
CA ILE A 219 -9.26 -19.88 -13.30
C ILE A 219 -8.39 -19.27 -12.19
N ALA A 220 -8.12 -20.01 -11.12
CA ALA A 220 -7.26 -19.56 -10.03
C ALA A 220 -5.81 -19.35 -10.48
N PHE A 221 -5.30 -20.20 -11.39
CA PHE A 221 -4.00 -20.00 -12.03
C PHE A 221 -3.95 -18.69 -12.82
N LEU A 222 -4.91 -18.45 -13.73
CA LEU A 222 -4.99 -17.18 -14.48
C LEU A 222 -5.12 -15.96 -13.55
N TYR A 223 -5.95 -16.07 -12.51
CA TYR A 223 -6.13 -15.02 -11.50
C TYR A 223 -4.83 -14.72 -10.75
N TYR A 224 -4.03 -15.73 -10.40
CA TYR A 224 -2.73 -15.53 -9.75
C TYR A 224 -1.75 -14.72 -10.62
N PHE A 225 -1.67 -14.98 -11.93
CA PHE A 225 -0.87 -14.16 -12.84
C PHE A 225 -1.41 -12.73 -12.94
N ALA A 226 -2.72 -12.58 -13.18
CA ALA A 226 -3.36 -11.27 -13.28
C ALA A 226 -3.14 -10.43 -12.00
N GLN A 227 -3.32 -11.03 -10.82
CA GLN A 227 -3.06 -10.42 -9.52
C GLN A 227 -1.59 -9.99 -9.39
N ARG A 228 -0.63 -10.83 -9.77
CA ARG A 228 0.80 -10.51 -9.68
C ARG A 228 1.18 -9.31 -10.57
N PHE A 229 0.66 -9.23 -11.79
CA PHE A 229 0.85 -8.07 -12.67
C PHE A 229 0.15 -6.82 -12.11
N TYR A 230 -1.13 -6.92 -11.75
CA TYR A 230 -1.92 -5.81 -11.22
C TYR A 230 -1.30 -5.20 -9.95
N VAL A 231 -0.85 -6.03 -9.01
CA VAL A 231 -0.23 -5.60 -7.75
C VAL A 231 1.15 -4.95 -7.96
N ALA A 232 1.86 -5.30 -9.04
CA ALA A 232 3.10 -4.61 -9.41
C ALA A 232 2.81 -3.22 -10.01
N THR A 233 1.92 -3.16 -11.01
CA THR A 233 1.56 -1.92 -11.71
C THR A 233 0.84 -0.91 -10.80
N SER A 234 -0.13 -1.36 -10.00
CA SER A 234 -0.88 -0.52 -9.06
C SER A 234 0.05 0.16 -8.02
N ARG A 235 1.05 -0.56 -7.52
CA ARG A 235 2.07 -0.01 -6.60
C ARG A 235 2.93 1.07 -7.25
N GLN A 236 3.29 0.90 -8.53
CA GLN A 236 4.02 1.90 -9.29
C GLN A 236 3.16 3.14 -9.57
N LEU A 237 1.88 2.95 -9.89
CA LEU A 237 0.93 4.05 -10.12
C LEU A 237 0.68 4.88 -8.85
N MET A 238 0.42 4.23 -7.71
CA MET A 238 0.31 4.89 -6.40
C MET A 238 1.58 5.68 -6.02
N ARG A 239 2.77 5.15 -6.36
CA ARG A 239 4.03 5.86 -6.18
C ARG A 239 4.12 7.10 -7.08
N LEU A 240 3.70 6.99 -8.35
CA LEU A 240 3.69 8.11 -9.28
C LEU A 240 2.75 9.23 -8.81
N GLU A 241 1.53 8.88 -8.37
CA GLU A 241 0.54 9.82 -7.81
C GLU A 241 1.07 10.56 -6.57
N SER A 242 1.71 9.82 -5.65
CA SER A 242 2.31 10.40 -4.44
C SER A 242 3.45 11.37 -4.78
N VAL A 243 4.29 11.04 -5.76
CA VAL A 243 5.40 11.90 -6.20
C VAL A 243 4.88 13.11 -6.99
N SER A 244 3.84 12.98 -7.81
CA SER A 244 3.30 14.09 -8.61
C SER A 244 2.51 15.11 -7.79
N ARG A 245 1.89 14.71 -6.67
CA ARG A 245 1.16 15.63 -5.78
C ARG A 245 2.08 16.60 -5.01
N SER A 246 3.25 16.15 -4.57
CA SER A 246 4.12 16.96 -3.69
C SER A 246 4.59 18.29 -4.31
N PRO A 247 5.07 18.34 -5.58
CA PRO A 247 5.45 19.60 -6.23
C PRO A 247 4.29 20.59 -6.35
N ILE A 248 3.06 20.13 -6.58
CA ILE A 248 1.87 20.99 -6.73
C ILE A 248 1.58 21.73 -5.43
N TYR A 249 1.58 21.01 -4.29
CA TYR A 249 1.40 21.64 -2.98
C TYR A 249 2.56 22.58 -2.61
N SER A 250 3.80 22.22 -2.96
CA SER A 250 4.97 23.07 -2.73
C SER A 250 4.86 24.38 -3.52
N HIS A 251 4.58 24.29 -4.83
CA HIS A 251 4.44 25.46 -5.71
C HIS A 251 3.28 26.36 -5.26
N PHE A 252 2.15 25.78 -4.86
CA PHE A 252 1.02 26.55 -4.31
C PHE A 252 1.41 27.27 -3.02
N SER A 253 2.08 26.60 -2.07
CA SER A 253 2.53 27.22 -0.81
C SER A 253 3.55 28.34 -1.03
N GLU A 254 4.47 28.16 -1.99
CA GLU A 254 5.45 29.16 -2.39
C GLU A 254 4.79 30.36 -3.08
N THR A 255 3.81 30.11 -3.96
CA THR A 255 3.01 31.16 -4.62
C THR A 255 2.20 31.98 -3.61
N VAL A 256 1.56 31.33 -2.62
CA VAL A 256 0.79 32.02 -1.57
C VAL A 256 1.70 32.87 -0.67
N THR A 257 2.87 32.36 -0.30
CA THR A 257 3.82 33.07 0.56
C THR A 257 4.53 34.21 -0.20
N GLY A 258 4.85 33.98 -1.47
CA GLY A 258 5.43 34.96 -2.40
C GLY A 258 4.44 35.90 -3.06
N ALA A 259 3.15 35.83 -2.74
CA ALA A 259 2.09 36.55 -3.46
C ALA A 259 2.29 38.08 -3.49
N SER A 260 2.88 38.66 -2.45
CA SER A 260 3.24 40.08 -2.40
C SER A 260 4.37 40.42 -3.40
N ALA A 261 5.39 39.58 -3.50
CA ALA A 261 6.50 39.75 -4.44
C ALA A 261 6.05 39.53 -5.90
N ILE A 262 5.26 38.49 -6.17
CA ILE A 262 4.72 38.20 -7.51
C ILE A 262 3.90 39.37 -8.04
N ARG A 263 3.06 39.97 -7.19
CA ARG A 263 2.29 41.19 -7.51
C ARG A 263 3.19 42.43 -7.68
N ALA A 264 4.20 42.61 -6.82
CA ALA A 264 5.11 43.75 -6.91
C ALA A 264 5.97 43.76 -8.19
N TYR A 265 6.36 42.58 -8.69
CA TYR A 265 7.09 42.44 -9.96
C TYR A 265 6.19 42.28 -11.20
N ASN A 266 4.87 42.25 -11.02
CA ASN A 266 3.87 42.12 -12.08
C ASN A 266 4.09 40.91 -13.01
N VAL A 267 4.44 39.76 -12.42
CA VAL A 267 4.78 38.49 -13.13
C VAL A 267 3.63 37.47 -13.07
N GLY A 268 2.41 37.91 -12.74
CA GLY A 268 1.22 37.08 -12.89
C GLY A 268 0.70 37.16 -14.33
N ASP A 269 0.10 36.08 -14.82
CA ASP A 269 -0.71 36.15 -16.05
C ASP A 269 -1.89 37.13 -15.86
N PRO A 270 -2.30 37.85 -16.92
CA PRO A 270 -3.32 38.90 -16.87
C PRO A 270 -4.76 38.38 -16.71
#